data_AF-A0A8X6IY74-F1
#
_entry.id   AF-A0A8X6IY74-F1
#
_cell.length_a   1.000
_cell.length_b   1.000
_cell.length_c   1.000
_cell.angle_alpha   90.00
_cell.angle_beta   90.00
_cell.angle_gamma   90.00
#
_symmetry.space_group_name_H-M   'P 1'
#
loop_
_entity.id
_entity.type
_entity.pdbx_description
1 polymer ?
#
loop_
_entity_poly.entity_id
_entity_poly.type
_entity_poly.pdbx_seq_one_letter_code
_entity_poly.pdbx_strand_id
1 'polypeptide(L)'
;MQGKLLITDRLLAQAIAHKIHNWLNEGRILVAKDRHIEPRDIMVLVRQRNVLVDYIISELKKANVPVVGRDYFRIMDYIAVQDLIALAEFLLLQAKI
;
A
#
# COMPACT_ATOMS: atom_id res chain seq x y z
N MET A 1 5.51 -23.86 2.73
CA MET A 1 4.41 -23.27 3.52
C MET A 1 4.04 -21.84 3.10
N GLN A 2 4.95 -21.04 2.50
CA GLN A 2 4.67 -19.69 1.98
C GLN A 2 3.48 -19.56 1.00
N GLY A 3 3.25 -20.54 0.12
CA GLY A 3 2.20 -20.44 -0.92
C GLY A 3 0.77 -20.36 -0.39
N LYS A 4 0.46 -20.98 0.76
CA LYS A 4 -0.88 -20.94 1.37
C LYS A 4 -1.18 -19.55 1.96
N LEU A 5 -0.19 -18.93 2.61
CA LEU A 5 -0.32 -17.61 3.22
C LEU A 5 -0.62 -16.53 2.16
N LEU A 6 0.07 -16.58 1.01
CA LEU A 6 -0.13 -15.63 -0.09
C LEU A 6 -1.55 -15.69 -0.68
N ILE A 7 -2.13 -16.88 -0.80
CA ILE A 7 -3.50 -17.06 -1.30
C ILE A 7 -4.51 -16.52 -0.27
N THR A 8 -4.30 -16.82 1.02
CA THR A 8 -5.18 -16.33 2.10
C THR A 8 -5.13 -14.81 2.23
N ASP A 9 -3.95 -14.20 2.14
CA ASP A 9 -3.79 -12.74 2.21
C ASP A 9 -4.53 -12.03 1.08
N ARG A 10 -4.54 -12.62 -0.12
CA ARG A 10 -5.26 -12.06 -1.26
C ARG A 10 -6.78 -12.16 -1.11
N LEU A 11 -7.29 -13.28 -0.58
CA LEU A 11 -8.72 -13.43 -0.28
C LEU A 11 -9.17 -12.44 0.80
N LEU A 12 -8.34 -12.24 1.83
CA LEU A 12 -8.61 -11.25 2.87
C LEU A 12 -8.63 -9.83 2.30
N ALA A 13 -7.67 -9.47 1.46
CA ALA A 13 -7.64 -8.19 0.77
C ALA A 13 -8.88 -7.95 -0.09
N GLN A 14 -9.33 -8.96 -0.83
CA GLN A 14 -10.58 -8.89 -1.61
C GLN A 14 -11.80 -8.66 -0.72
N ALA A 15 -11.92 -9.39 0.38
CA ALA A 15 -13.03 -9.23 1.31
C ALA A 15 -13.06 -7.83 1.93
N ILE A 16 -11.90 -7.29 2.31
CA ILE A 16 -11.75 -5.92 2.83
C ILE A 16 -12.18 -4.90 1.78
N ALA A 17 -11.66 -5.02 0.55
CA ALA A 17 -11.95 -4.09 -0.54
C ALA A 17 -13.44 -4.07 -0.89
N HIS A 18 -14.06 -5.24 -1.01
CA HIS A 18 -15.48 -5.37 -1.32
C HIS A 18 -16.36 -4.78 -0.20
N LYS A 19 -16.00 -5.03 1.07
CA LYS A 19 -16.72 -4.46 2.21
C LYS A 19 -16.67 -2.93 2.22
N ILE A 20 -15.49 -2.35 1.99
CA ILE A 20 -15.31 -0.90 1.92
C ILE A 20 -16.09 -0.31 0.74
N HIS A 21 -16.01 -0.93 -0.44
CA HIS A 21 -16.76 -0.50 -1.62
C HIS A 21 -18.27 -0.47 -1.34
N ASN A 22 -18.80 -1.51 -0.70
CA ASN A 22 -20.22 -1.56 -0.35
C ASN A 22 -20.61 -0.47 0.65
N TRP A 23 -19.78 -0.17 1.65
CA TRP A 23 -20.02 0.93 2.58
C TRP A 23 -20.14 2.29 1.89
N LEU A 24 -19.27 2.54 0.90
CA LEU A 24 -19.27 3.77 0.12
C LEU A 24 -20.47 3.83 -0.83
N ASN A 25 -20.79 2.72 -1.52
CA ASN A 25 -21.92 2.67 -2.46
C ASN A 25 -23.29 2.74 -1.78
N GLU A 26 -23.45 2.09 -0.63
CA GLU A 26 -24.68 2.13 0.17
C GLU A 26 -24.91 3.53 0.78
N GLY A 27 -23.91 4.42 0.73
CA GLY A 27 -23.99 5.71 1.39
C GLY A 27 -24.21 5.54 2.89
N ARG A 28 -23.46 4.66 3.56
CA ARG A 28 -23.62 4.49 5.00
C ARG A 28 -23.39 5.82 5.73
N ILE A 29 -24.20 6.13 6.73
CA ILE A 29 -24.06 7.35 7.53
C ILE A 29 -22.98 7.17 8.58
N LEU A 30 -22.02 8.11 8.59
CA LEU A 30 -21.06 8.27 9.67
C LEU A 30 -21.71 9.07 10.79
N VAL A 31 -22.24 8.38 11.80
CA VAL A 31 -23.00 8.97 12.92
C VAL A 31 -22.28 10.13 13.60
N ALA A 32 -20.94 10.06 13.73
CA ALA A 32 -20.14 11.11 14.37
C ALA A 32 -20.10 12.44 13.60
N LYS A 33 -20.40 12.44 12.29
CA LYS A 33 -20.35 13.64 11.43
C LYS A 33 -21.67 13.92 10.70
N ASP A 34 -22.69 13.10 10.94
CA ASP A 34 -24.02 13.17 10.31
C ASP A 34 -23.97 13.35 8.77
N ARG A 35 -23.10 12.58 8.11
CA ARG A 35 -22.98 12.56 6.64
C ARG A 35 -22.61 11.17 6.14
N HIS A 36 -22.75 10.94 4.83
CA HIS A 36 -22.25 9.72 4.20
C HIS A 36 -20.74 9.51 4.47
N ILE A 37 -20.33 8.26 4.67
CA ILE A 37 -18.92 7.87 4.78
C ILE A 37 -18.22 8.24 3.46
N GLU A 38 -17.04 8.86 3.58
CA GLU A 38 -16.17 9.13 2.45
C GLU A 38 -14.90 8.27 2.56
N PRO A 39 -14.17 8.04 1.45
CA PRO A 39 -12.94 7.24 1.48
C PRO A 39 -11.93 7.72 2.53
N ARG A 40 -11.87 9.03 2.79
CA ARG A 40 -10.96 9.64 3.79
C ARG A 40 -11.27 9.27 5.24
N ASP A 41 -12.45 8.73 5.52
CA ASP A 41 -12.86 8.35 6.87
C ASP A 41 -12.45 6.90 7.23
N ILE A 42 -11.83 6.17 6.31
CA ILE A 42 -11.48 4.76 6.48
C ILE A 42 -9.96 4.60 6.64
N MET A 43 -9.53 4.10 7.80
CA MET A 43 -8.13 3.78 8.07
C MET A 43 -7.96 2.27 8.33
N VAL A 44 -7.14 1.61 7.52
CA VAL A 44 -6.80 0.19 7.68
C VAL A 44 -5.49 0.07 8.45
N LEU A 45 -5.57 -0.36 9.71
CA LEU A 45 -4.40 -0.58 10.56
C LEU A 45 -3.90 -2.02 10.41
N VAL A 46 -2.60 -2.15 10.16
CA VAL A 46 -1.91 -3.44 10.06
C VAL A 46 -0.74 -3.48 11.04
N ARG A 47 -0.41 -4.68 11.53
CA ARG A 47 0.72 -4.87 12.45
C ARG A 47 2.07 -4.61 11.77
N GLN A 48 2.21 -5.03 10.51
CA GLN A 48 3.41 -4.84 9.71
C GLN A 48 3.00 -4.52 8.27
N ARG A 49 3.75 -3.62 7.62
CA ARG A 49 3.55 -3.27 6.20
C ARG A 49 4.21 -4.34 5.31
N ASN A 50 3.53 -5.48 5.19
CA ASN A 50 3.97 -6.63 4.39
C ASN A 50 3.12 -6.76 3.10
N VAL A 51 3.26 -7.90 2.43
CA VAL A 51 2.58 -8.22 1.15
C VAL A 51 1.04 -8.13 1.25
N LEU A 52 0.43 -8.30 2.42
CA LEU A 52 -1.01 -8.11 2.59
C LEU A 52 -1.44 -6.66 2.25
N VAL A 53 -0.64 -5.66 2.65
CA VAL A 53 -0.92 -4.24 2.35
C VAL A 53 -0.94 -4.01 0.84
N ASP A 54 -0.03 -4.68 0.14
CA ASP A 54 0.11 -4.63 -1.32
C ASP A 54 -1.17 -5.13 -2.00
N TYR A 55 -1.68 -6.26 -1.52
CA TYR A 55 -2.93 -6.84 -1.99
C TYR A 55 -4.12 -5.96 -1.62
N ILE A 56 -4.20 -5.43 -0.40
CA ILE A 56 -5.29 -4.51 -0.01
C ILE A 56 -5.34 -3.30 -0.94
N ILE A 57 -4.20 -2.64 -1.19
CA ILE A 57 -4.13 -1.50 -2.11
C ILE A 57 -4.54 -1.90 -3.53
N SER A 58 -4.05 -3.05 -4.02
CA SER A 58 -4.37 -3.54 -5.36
C SER A 58 -5.86 -3.81 -5.52
N GLU A 59 -6.47 -4.52 -4.57
CA GLU A 59 -7.89 -4.88 -4.63
C GLU A 59 -8.80 -3.67 -4.40
N LEU A 60 -8.41 -2.70 -3.55
CA LEU A 60 -9.13 -1.43 -3.40
C LEU A 60 -9.12 -0.61 -4.70
N LYS A 61 -7.98 -0.53 -5.39
CA LYS A 61 -7.89 0.11 -6.70
C LYS A 61 -8.79 -0.57 -7.74
N LYS A 62 -8.84 -1.90 -7.76
CA LYS A 62 -9.75 -2.66 -8.65
C LYS A 62 -11.22 -2.41 -8.35
N ALA A 63 -11.56 -2.22 -7.07
CA ALA A 63 -12.91 -1.85 -6.64
C ALA A 63 -13.24 -0.36 -6.83
N ASN A 64 -12.40 0.40 -7.54
CA ASN A 64 -12.53 1.85 -7.74
C ASN A 64 -12.62 2.66 -6.44
N VAL A 65 -12.05 2.16 -5.34
CA VAL A 65 -11.97 2.88 -4.08
C VAL A 65 -10.72 3.75 -4.09
N PRO A 66 -10.82 5.08 -3.88
CA PRO A 66 -9.67 5.96 -3.77
C PRO A 66 -8.80 5.55 -2.57
N VAL A 67 -7.51 5.30 -2.82
CA VAL A 67 -6.53 4.94 -1.78
C VAL A 67 -5.24 5.70 -1.98
N VAL A 68 -4.62 6.10 -0.88
CA VAL A 68 -3.24 6.60 -0.90
C VAL A 68 -2.33 5.42 -1.26
N GLY A 69 -1.53 5.59 -2.31
CA GLY A 69 -0.58 4.57 -2.75
C GLY A 69 0.42 4.22 -1.64
N ARG A 70 1.03 3.05 -1.75
CA ARG A 70 2.14 2.68 -0.88
C ARG A 70 3.28 3.65 -1.15
N ASP A 71 3.75 4.34 -0.13
CA ASP A 71 5.02 5.11 -0.18
C ASP A 71 6.26 4.20 -0.31
N TYR A 72 6.13 2.99 -0.86
CA TYR A 72 7.28 2.20 -1.27
C TYR A 72 7.71 2.66 -2.66
N PHE A 73 8.19 3.90 -2.72
CA PHE A 73 9.26 4.21 -3.64
C PHE A 73 10.43 3.35 -3.18
N ARG A 74 10.66 2.20 -3.82
CA ARG A 74 11.93 1.49 -3.64
C ARG A 74 12.99 2.34 -4.34
N ILE A 75 13.44 3.39 -3.66
CA ILE A 75 14.39 4.38 -4.18
C ILE A 75 15.61 3.65 -4.77
N MET A 76 16.03 2.55 -4.15
CA MET A 76 17.12 1.68 -4.62
C MET A 76 16.85 0.95 -5.96
N ASP A 77 15.59 0.79 -6.39
CA ASP A 77 15.23 0.14 -7.66
C ASP A 77 15.30 1.12 -8.86
N TYR A 78 15.50 2.42 -8.60
CA TYR A 78 15.62 3.42 -9.66
C TYR A 78 17.07 3.47 -10.17
N ILE A 79 17.25 3.36 -11.50
CA ILE A 79 18.57 3.41 -12.15
C ILE A 79 19.36 4.66 -11.73
N ALA A 80 18.71 5.82 -11.73
CA ALA A 80 19.36 7.07 -11.30
C ALA A 80 19.91 7.02 -9.86
N VAL A 81 19.25 6.28 -8.97
CA VAL A 81 19.72 6.12 -7.57
C VAL A 81 20.90 5.16 -7.51
N GLN A 82 20.87 4.06 -8.28
CA GLN A 82 21.99 3.12 -8.36
C GLN A 82 23.24 3.80 -8.91
N ASP A 83 23.09 4.64 -9.94
CA ASP A 83 24.19 5.42 -10.51
C ASP A 83 24.79 6.40 -9.49
N LEU A 84 23.95 7.10 -8.73
CA LEU A 84 24.40 8.02 -7.67
C LEU A 84 25.15 7.28 -6.55
N ILE A 85 24.70 6.08 -6.17
CA ILE A 85 25.37 5.24 -5.17
C ILE A 85 26.73 4.78 -5.70
N ALA A 86 26.80 4.26 -6.92
CA ALA A 86 28.04 3.81 -7.54
C ALA A 86 29.06 4.97 -7.67
N LEU A 87 28.58 6.17 -8.01
CA LEU A 87 29.41 7.38 -8.04
C LEU A 87 29.95 7.74 -6.65
N ALA A 88 29.10 7.69 -5.62
CA ALA A 88 29.51 7.96 -4.24
C ALA A 88 30.56 6.95 -3.75
N GLU A 89 30.36 5.66 -4.04
CA GLU A 89 31.32 4.59 -3.73
C GLU A 89 32.66 4.81 -4.43
N PHE A 90 32.65 5.18 -5.72
CA PHE A 90 33.86 5.50 -6.48
C PHE A 90 34.65 6.65 -5.86
N LEU A 91 33.96 7.75 -5.52
CA LEU A 91 34.59 8.92 -4.91
C LEU A 91 35.17 8.62 -3.52
N LEU A 92 34.48 7.80 -2.72
CA LEU A 92 34.95 7.39 -1.40
C LEU A 92 36.17 6.44 -1.46
N LEU A 93 36.33 5.70 -2.56
CA LEU A 93 37.47 4.82 -2.78
C LEU A 93 38.78 5.60 -2.96
N GLN A 94 38.71 6.82 -3.52
CA GLN A 94 39.87 7.71 -3.68
C GLN A 94 40.32 8.38 -2.37
N ALA A 95 39.46 8.42 -1.35
CA ALA A 95 39.76 9.05 -0.05
C ALA A 95 40.51 8.14 0.93
N LYS A 96 40.82 6.90 0.54
CA LYS A 96 41.52 5.90 1.38
C LYS A 96 42.97 5.62 0.94
N ILE A 97 43.60 6.57 0.24
CA ILE A 97 45.00 6.52 -0.17
C ILE A 97 45.78 7.60 0.60
#